data_AF-A0A920E195-F1
#
_entry.id   AF-A0A920E195-F1
#
_cell.length_a   1.000
_cell.length_b   1.000
_cell.length_c   1.000
_cell.angle_alpha   90.00
_cell.angle_beta   90.00
_cell.angle_gamma   90.00
#
_symmetry.space_group_name_H-M   'P 1'
#
loop_
_entity.id
_entity.type
_entity.pdbx_description
1 polymer ?
#
loop_
_entity_poly.entity_id
_entity_poly.type
_entity_poly.pdbx_seq_one_letter_code
_entity_poly.pdbx_strand_id
1 'polypeptide(L)'
;MKFIVSSSTLLKKLQILGGVINTSNTIPVLDHFLFDLDSSTLKITSSDLETTMISSIEVDSSSKGSVAIPSKLLIDTLKTFPEQPLNIYCRRQ
;
A
#
# COMPACT_ATOMS: atom_id res chain seq x y z
N MET A 1 -11.05 1.59 -7.55
CA MET A 1 -10.71 2.00 -6.16
C MET A 1 -10.28 3.46 -6.17
N LYS A 2 -10.83 4.29 -5.27
CA LYS A 2 -10.48 5.71 -5.11
C LYS A 2 -10.52 6.08 -3.63
N PHE A 3 -9.46 6.69 -3.11
CA PHE A 3 -9.39 7.15 -1.72
C PHE A 3 -8.40 8.30 -1.53
N ILE A 4 -8.55 9.02 -0.42
CA ILE A 4 -7.66 10.11 0.00
C ILE A 4 -6.97 9.73 1.30
N VAL A 5 -5.66 9.94 1.37
CA VAL A 5 -4.85 9.65 2.56
C VAL A 5 -3.68 10.63 2.68
N SER A 6 -3.18 10.87 3.90
CA SER A 6 -1.95 11.66 4.09
C SER A 6 -0.72 10.91 3.55
N SER A 7 0.15 11.61 2.82
CA SER A 7 1.42 11.06 2.33
C SER A 7 2.31 10.53 3.47
N SER A 8 2.39 11.27 4.58
CA SER A 8 3.23 10.94 5.73
C SER A 8 2.74 9.69 6.47
N THR A 9 1.42 9.58 6.67
CA THR A 9 0.79 8.41 7.31
C THR A 9 0.96 7.16 6.46
N LEU A 10 0.67 7.25 5.16
CA LEU A 10 0.78 6.12 4.24
C LEU A 10 2.24 5.64 4.16
N LEU A 11 3.20 6.55 3.98
CA LEU A 11 4.62 6.21 3.87
C LEU A 11 5.13 5.49 5.12
N LYS A 12 4.81 5.99 6.32
CA LYS A 12 5.23 5.34 7.58
C LYS A 12 4.75 3.89 7.68
N LYS A 13 3.49 3.63 7.32
CA LYS A 13 2.94 2.26 7.34
C LYS A 13 3.59 1.36 6.29
N LEU A 14 3.79 1.87 5.09
CA LEU A 14 4.43 1.13 4.00
C LEU A 14 5.90 0.82 4.27
N GLN A 15 6.64 1.70 4.95
CA GLN A 15 8.02 1.43 5.35
C GLN A 15 8.10 0.27 6.35
N ILE A 16 7.19 0.22 7.32
CA ILE A 16 7.11 -0.89 8.29
C ILE A 16 6.79 -2.20 7.56
N LEU A 17 5.75 -2.20 6.71
CA LEU A 17 5.34 -3.38 5.95
C LEU A 17 6.39 -3.83 4.93
N GLY A 18 7.12 -2.87 4.33
CA GLY A 18 8.18 -3.12 3.36
C GLY A 18 9.42 -3.77 3.98
N GLY A 19 9.60 -3.69 5.30
CA GLY A 19 10.67 -4.40 6.01
C GLY A 19 10.57 -5.92 5.93
N VAL A 20 9.37 -6.46 5.69
CA VAL A 20 9.14 -7.91 5.49
C VAL A 20 9.37 -8.33 4.04
N ILE A 21 9.35 -7.39 3.09
CA ILE A 21 9.50 -7.72 1.67
C ILE A 21 10.98 -7.97 1.37
N ASN A 22 11.32 -9.22 1.12
CA ASN A 22 12.67 -9.61 0.77
C ASN A 22 12.98 -9.32 -0.71
N THR A 23 14.07 -8.61 -0.98
CA THR A 23 14.46 -8.22 -2.35
C THR A 23 14.96 -9.37 -3.23
N SER A 24 15.16 -10.56 -2.66
CA SER A 24 15.60 -11.77 -3.38
C SER A 24 14.47 -12.79 -3.60
N ASN A 25 13.22 -12.36 -3.55
CA ASN A 25 12.08 -13.24 -3.77
C ASN A 25 12.05 -13.78 -5.22
N THR A 26 11.86 -15.09 -5.34
CA THR A 26 11.70 -15.77 -6.64
C THR A 26 10.27 -15.63 -7.19
N ILE A 27 9.31 -15.25 -6.36
CA ILE A 27 7.89 -15.08 -6.72
C ILE A 27 7.58 -13.57 -6.78
N PRO A 28 7.40 -12.99 -7.98
CA PRO A 28 7.26 -11.54 -8.15
C PRO A 28 6.05 -10.92 -7.42
N VAL A 29 4.99 -11.68 -7.17
CA VAL A 29 3.80 -11.18 -6.45
C VAL A 29 4.10 -10.81 -5.00
N LEU A 30 5.12 -11.42 -4.39
CA LEU A 30 5.54 -11.14 -3.01
C LEU A 30 6.26 -9.79 -2.87
N ASP A 31 6.70 -9.20 -3.99
CA ASP A 31 7.27 -7.84 -4.03
C ASP A 31 6.19 -6.75 -4.07
N HIS A 32 4.91 -7.12 -3.95
CA HIS A 32 3.78 -6.20 -4.03
C HIS A 32 3.12 -6.03 -2.67
N PHE A 33 2.60 -4.82 -2.44
CA PHE A 33 1.61 -4.60 -1.39
C PHE A 33 0.23 -4.92 -1.92
N LEU A 34 -0.54 -5.72 -1.18
CA LEU A 34 -1.96 -5.88 -1.43
C LEU A 34 -2.72 -4.78 -0.69
N PHE A 35 -3.34 -3.89 -1.46
CA PHE A 35 -4.26 -2.87 -0.97
C PHE A 35 -5.66 -3.44 -1.09
N ASP A 36 -6.39 -3.46 0.01
CA ASP A 36 -7.79 -3.84 0.09
C ASP A 36 -8.57 -2.69 0.74
N LEU A 37 -9.44 -2.06 -0.04
CA LEU A 37 -10.25 -0.95 0.41
C LEU A 37 -11.68 -1.42 0.63
N ASP A 38 -12.16 -1.24 1.85
CA ASP A 38 -13.58 -1.37 2.19
C ASP A 38 -14.12 -0.07 2.77
N SER A 39 -14.81 0.69 1.92
CA SER A 39 -15.52 1.92 2.30
C SER A 39 -14.53 2.95 2.87
N SER A 40 -14.39 3.07 4.19
CA SER A 40 -13.47 4.01 4.85
C SER A 40 -12.17 3.38 5.37
N THR A 41 -12.01 2.07 5.25
CA THR A 41 -10.85 1.36 5.79
C THR A 41 -9.98 0.80 4.67
N LEU A 42 -8.73 1.23 4.62
CA LEU A 42 -7.71 0.66 3.74
C LEU A 42 -6.85 -0.32 4.54
N LYS A 43 -6.89 -1.59 4.15
CA LYS A 43 -6.01 -2.63 4.64
C LYS A 43 -4.86 -2.84 3.65
N ILE A 44 -3.65 -2.90 4.18
CA ILE A 44 -2.43 -3.10 3.41
C ILE A 44 -1.73 -4.34 3.95
N THR A 45 -1.45 -5.29 3.07
CA THR A 45 -0.81 -6.56 3.42
C THR A 45 0.52 -6.70 2.69
N SER A 46 1.55 -7.17 3.40
CA SER A 46 2.81 -7.67 2.85
C SER A 46 3.11 -9.05 3.42
N SER A 47 3.74 -9.91 2.62
CA SER A 47 4.08 -11.28 3.02
C SER A 47 5.29 -11.80 2.26
N ASP A 48 6.14 -12.58 2.93
CA ASP A 48 7.28 -13.30 2.37
C ASP A 48 7.15 -14.83 2.51
N LEU A 49 5.91 -15.34 2.60
CA LEU A 49 5.52 -16.74 2.87
C LEU A 49 5.78 -17.24 4.29
N GLU A 50 6.78 -16.71 4.98
CA GLU A 50 7.07 -17.06 6.38
C GLU A 50 6.38 -16.10 7.35
N THR A 51 6.41 -14.81 7.03
CA THR A 51 5.86 -13.72 7.84
C THR A 51 4.84 -12.94 7.03
N THR A 52 3.69 -12.65 7.62
CA THR A 52 2.67 -11.79 7.03
C THR A 52 2.38 -10.63 7.96
N MET A 53 2.48 -9.41 7.44
CA MET A 53 2.11 -8.19 8.17
C MET A 53 0.93 -7.51 7.51
N ILE A 54 0.03 -7.01 8.35
CA ILE A 54 -1.18 -6.33 7.93
C ILE A 54 -1.26 -5.01 8.69
N SER A 55 -1.54 -3.93 7.98
CA SER A 55 -1.84 -2.63 8.58
C SER A 55 -3.15 -2.09 8.06
N SER A 56 -3.90 -1.41 8.93
CA SER A 56 -5.14 -0.74 8.59
C SER A 56 -4.98 0.76 8.76
N ILE A 57 -5.54 1.53 7.83
CA ILE A 57 -5.54 2.98 7.81
C ILE A 57 -6.96 3.45 7.51
N GLU A 58 -7.47 4.39 8.29
CA GLU A 58 -8.70 5.10 7.94
C GLU A 58 -8.41 6.11 6.83
N VAL A 59 -9.21 6.04 5.77
CA VAL A 59 -9.07 6.85 4.57
C VAL A 59 -10.42 7.45 4.18
N ASP A 60 -10.39 8.59 3.50
CA ASP A 60 -11.61 9.17 2.95
C ASP A 60 -11.94 8.50 1.61
N SER A 61 -12.92 7.62 1.63
CA SER A 61 -13.46 6.97 0.44
C SER A 61 -14.87 6.42 0.61
N SER A 62 -15.53 6.24 -0.53
CA SER A 62 -16.81 5.53 -0.69
C SER A 62 -16.69 4.34 -1.66
N SER A 63 -15.45 4.01 -2.06
CA SER A 63 -15.16 2.96 -3.03
C SER A 63 -14.78 1.66 -2.31
N LYS A 64 -14.96 0.52 -2.99
CA LYS A 64 -14.42 -0.76 -2.56
C LYS A 64 -13.52 -1.36 -3.63
N GLY A 65 -12.63 -2.26 -3.23
CA GLY A 65 -11.88 -3.12 -4.14
C GLY A 65 -10.45 -3.33 -3.71
N SER A 66 -9.77 -4.22 -4.41
CA SER A 66 -8.39 -4.61 -4.13
C SER A 66 -7.47 -4.46 -5.32
N VAL A 67 -6.20 -4.15 -5.04
CA VAL A 67 -5.12 -4.04 -6.03
C VAL A 67 -3.78 -4.43 -5.42
N ALA A 68 -2.94 -5.10 -6.20
CA ALA A 68 -1.54 -5.32 -5.86
C ALA A 68 -0.68 -4.21 -6.49
N ILE A 69 0.17 -3.56 -5.70
CA ILE A 69 1.03 -2.45 -6.15
C ILE A 69 2.49 -2.79 -5.86
N PRO A 70 3.43 -2.62 -6.82
CA PRO A 70 4.84 -2.86 -6.58
C PRO A 70 5.37 -2.01 -5.41
N SER A 71 5.97 -2.68 -4.42
CA SER A 71 6.36 -2.05 -3.15
C SER A 71 7.44 -0.98 -3.29
N LYS A 72 8.54 -1.30 -3.98
CA LYS A 72 9.66 -0.37 -4.22
C LYS A 72 9.20 0.90 -4.92
N LEU A 73 8.49 0.76 -6.04
CA LEU A 73 8.00 1.89 -6.82
C LEU A 73 7.13 2.82 -5.96
N LEU A 74 6.22 2.24 -5.17
CA LEU A 74 5.32 3.02 -4.32
C LEU A 74 6.07 3.76 -3.21
N ILE A 75 6.96 3.08 -2.49
CA ILE A 75 7.73 3.68 -1.40
C ILE A 75 8.63 4.80 -1.92
N ASP A 76 9.35 4.56 -3.01
CA ASP A 76 10.29 5.54 -3.55
C ASP A 76 9.55 6.76 -4.11
N THR A 77 8.39 6.55 -4.76
CA THR A 77 7.52 7.66 -5.18
C THR A 77 7.04 8.47 -3.99
N LEU A 78 6.59 7.82 -2.91
CA LEU A 78 6.07 8.52 -1.72
C LEU A 78 7.14 9.32 -0.97
N LYS A 79 8.40 8.88 -0.97
CA LYS A 79 9.52 9.63 -0.37
C LYS A 79 9.81 10.96 -1.06
N THR A 80 9.44 11.11 -2.34
CA THR A 80 9.68 12.35 -3.10
C THR A 80 8.64 13.43 -2.84
N PHE A 81 7.50 13.08 -2.26
CA PHE A 81 6.43 14.04 -1.98
C PHE A 81 6.62 14.74 -0.64
N PRO A 82 6.30 16.05 -0.55
CA PRO A 82 6.15 16.73 0.72
C PRO A 82 4.93 16.19 1.49
N GLU A 83 4.78 16.61 2.75
CA GLU A 83 3.59 16.29 3.53
C GLU A 83 2.35 16.95 2.91
N GLN A 84 1.47 16.14 2.35
CA GLN A 84 0.25 16.60 1.69
C GLN A 84 -0.78 15.46 1.57
N PRO A 85 -2.08 15.77 1.43
CA PRO A 85 -3.09 14.76 1.10
C PRO A 85 -2.88 14.23 -0.33
N LEU A 86 -2.91 12.90 -0.48
CA LEU A 86 -2.77 12.19 -1.74
C LEU A 86 -4.12 11.62 -2.17
N ASN A 87 -4.48 11.86 -3.43
CA ASN A 87 -5.63 11.24 -4.08
C ASN A 87 -5.18 10.05 -4.92
N ILE A 88 -5.49 8.82 -4.50
CA ILE A 88 -5.11 7.60 -5.21
C ILE A 88 -6.29 7.10 -6.03
N TYR A 89 -6.04 6.88 -7.33
CA TYR A 89 -7.00 6.35 -8.28
C TYR A 89 -6.45 5.08 -8.90
N CYS A 90 -7.14 3.97 -8.69
CA CYS A 90 -6.82 2.71 -9.37
C CYS A 90 -8.00 2.32 -10.27
N ARG A 91 -7.72 2.27 -11.57
CA ARG A 91 -8.62 1.78 -12.61
C ARG A 91 -8.11 0.42 -13.07
N ARG A 92 -9.00 -0.57 -13.20
CA ARG A 92 -8.70 -1.77 -13.98
C ARG A 92 -8.75 -1.38 -15.46
N GLN A 93 -7.64 -1.56 -16.16
CA GLN A 93 -7.63 -1.63 -17.63
C GLN A 93 -7.93 -3.06 -18.05
#